data_AF-A0A7J8K8U4-F1
#
_entry.id   AF-A0A7J8K8U4-F1
#
_cell.length_a   1.000
_cell.length_b   1.000
_cell.length_c   1.000
_cell.angle_alpha   90.00
_cell.angle_beta   90.00
_cell.angle_gamma   90.00
#
_symmetry.space_group_name_H-M   'P 1'
#
loop_
_entity.id
_entity.type
_entity.pdbx_description
1 polymer ?
#
loop_
_entity_poly.entity_id
_entity_poly.type
_entity_poly.pdbx_seq_one_letter_code
_entity_poly.pdbx_strand_id
1 'polypeptide(L)'
;MKLIEPKKTFEIEPRSKAGNSSRGKIGTGRETLRLRSKGPATVEEVPSETKAKAIEKVDDLLELYMGIRDIDLATTMFEAGKDKGNPDEFALALDQTLGDFAFPDEFVFDVWGAIGDAKRGGL
;
A
#
# COMPACT_ATOMS: atom_id res chain seq x y z
N MET A 1 48.09 -18.40 -1.58
CA MET A 1 47.29 -18.17 -2.80
C MET A 1 47.07 -16.67 -2.96
N LYS A 2 47.36 -16.11 -4.13
CA LYS A 2 47.38 -14.66 -4.38
C LYS A 2 46.07 -14.28 -5.08
N LEU A 3 45.18 -13.58 -4.39
CA LEU A 3 43.91 -13.10 -4.94
C LEU A 3 44.19 -11.85 -5.78
N ILE A 4 43.62 -11.78 -6.98
CA ILE A 4 43.77 -10.65 -7.91
C ILE A 4 42.40 -9.98 -7.99
N GLU A 5 42.32 -8.70 -7.63
CA GLU A 5 41.07 -7.96 -7.72
C GLU A 5 40.67 -7.76 -9.20
N PRO A 6 39.38 -7.91 -9.54
CA PRO A 6 38.90 -7.62 -10.89
C PRO A 6 39.06 -6.12 -11.18
N LYS A 7 39.61 -5.80 -12.36
CA LYS A 7 39.74 -4.42 -12.84
C LYS A 7 38.34 -3.79 -12.93
N LYS A 8 38.10 -2.78 -12.08
CA LYS A 8 36.91 -1.93 -12.08
C LYS A 8 36.84 -1.22 -13.44
N THR A 9 36.00 -1.74 -14.33
CA THR A 9 35.89 -1.28 -15.72
C THR A 9 34.86 -0.15 -15.78
N PHE A 10 35.34 1.01 -16.19
CA PHE A 10 34.63 2.19 -16.69
C PHE A 10 33.42 2.69 -15.88
N GLU A 11 33.68 3.71 -15.07
CA GLU A 11 32.68 4.72 -14.72
C GLU A 11 32.23 5.40 -16.02
N ILE A 12 31.11 4.93 -16.57
CA ILE A 12 30.41 5.64 -17.64
C ILE A 12 29.78 6.86 -16.97
N GLU A 13 30.57 7.93 -16.87
CA GLU A 13 30.08 9.26 -16.52
C GLU A 13 29.21 9.74 -17.69
N PRO A 14 27.90 10.00 -17.50
CA PRO A 14 27.09 10.66 -18.52
C PRO A 14 27.64 12.08 -18.69
N ARG A 15 28.33 12.28 -19.80
CA ARG A 15 28.96 13.55 -20.21
C ARG A 15 27.97 14.70 -20.04
N SER A 16 28.24 15.58 -19.07
CA SER A 16 27.49 16.80 -18.83
C SER A 16 27.61 17.79 -19.98
N LYS A 17 26.52 18.04 -20.70
CA LYS A 17 26.09 19.41 -21.02
C LYS A 17 24.64 19.50 -21.51
N ALA A 18 23.90 20.38 -20.82
CA ALA A 18 22.62 21.01 -21.15
C ALA A 18 21.35 20.16 -21.04
N GLY A 19 20.65 20.29 -19.91
CA GLY A 19 19.24 19.92 -19.80
C GLY A 19 18.80 19.58 -18.38
N ASN A 20 18.40 20.60 -17.62
CA ASN A 20 17.50 20.60 -16.46
C ASN A 20 17.09 19.26 -15.81
N SER A 21 17.39 19.13 -14.50
CA SER A 21 16.46 18.78 -13.41
C SER A 21 17.06 17.83 -12.37
N SER A 22 16.50 17.95 -11.18
CA SER A 22 16.93 17.50 -9.87
C SER A 22 17.00 15.99 -9.61
N ARG A 23 18.03 15.60 -8.85
CA ARG A 23 18.06 14.64 -7.72
C ARG A 23 17.51 13.22 -7.96
N GLY A 24 18.40 12.22 -7.89
CA GLY A 24 18.01 10.80 -7.84
C GLY A 24 19.03 9.94 -7.09
N LYS A 25 18.66 9.55 -5.87
CA LYS A 25 19.30 8.52 -5.03
C LYS A 25 19.38 7.21 -5.83
N ILE A 26 20.52 6.54 -5.77
CA ILE A 26 20.74 5.20 -6.32
C ILE A 26 19.86 4.21 -5.54
N GLY A 27 18.78 3.73 -6.17
CA GLY A 27 17.88 2.70 -5.66
C GLY A 27 18.03 1.40 -6.44
N THR A 28 18.00 0.28 -5.73
CA THR A 28 18.23 -1.07 -6.25
C THR A 28 17.09 -1.53 -7.17
N GLY A 29 17.17 -1.22 -8.47
CA GLY A 29 16.81 -2.05 -9.63
C GLY A 29 15.51 -2.89 -9.67
N ARG A 30 14.52 -2.68 -8.79
CA ARG A 30 13.25 -3.44 -8.77
C ARG A 30 12.04 -2.55 -8.38
N GLU A 31 11.98 -1.32 -8.87
CA GLU A 31 10.80 -0.45 -8.68
C GLU A 31 10.11 -0.20 -10.02
N THR A 32 8.83 -0.55 -10.11
CA THR A 32 7.98 -0.27 -11.28
C THR A 32 7.31 1.09 -11.12
N LEU A 33 7.62 2.03 -12.02
CA LEU A 33 6.94 3.32 -12.17
C LEU A 33 5.51 3.09 -12.70
N ARG A 34 4.48 3.49 -11.94
CA ARG A 34 3.07 3.43 -12.38
C ARG A 34 2.56 4.84 -12.71
N LEU A 35 2.44 5.16 -14.00
CA LEU A 35 1.89 6.43 -14.47
C LEU A 35 0.36 6.44 -14.30
N ARG A 36 -0.17 7.37 -13.51
CA ARG A 36 -1.60 7.72 -13.51
C ARG A 36 -1.79 9.07 -14.19
N SER A 37 -2.73 9.15 -15.12
CA SER A 37 -2.86 10.29 -16.05
C SER A 37 -3.45 11.58 -15.46
N LYS A 38 -3.72 11.66 -14.14
CA LYS A 38 -4.23 12.87 -13.48
C LYS A 38 -3.79 12.99 -12.01
N GLY A 39 -2.69 13.73 -11.77
CA GLY A 39 -2.32 14.24 -10.44
C GLY A 39 -0.81 14.15 -10.14
N PRO A 40 -0.21 15.15 -9.43
CA PRO A 40 1.21 15.13 -9.07
C PRO A 40 1.53 14.00 -8.08
N ALA A 41 2.63 13.29 -8.35
CA ALA A 41 3.08 12.10 -7.64
C ALA A 41 3.48 12.38 -6.20
N THR A 42 2.72 11.86 -5.24
CA THR A 42 3.09 11.78 -3.84
C THR A 42 3.84 10.47 -3.59
N VAL A 43 5.04 10.55 -3.01
CA VAL A 43 5.77 9.39 -2.49
C VAL A 43 5.02 8.92 -1.25
N GLU A 44 4.25 7.84 -1.37
CA GLU A 44 3.61 7.25 -0.19
C GLU A 44 4.65 6.47 0.61
N GLU A 45 4.87 6.97 1.83
CA GLU A 45 5.69 6.36 2.86
C GLU A 45 5.21 4.92 3.09
N VAL A 46 6.14 3.97 3.02
CA VAL A 46 5.92 2.53 3.25
C VAL A 46 4.87 2.35 4.34
N PRO A 47 3.77 1.60 4.10
CA PRO A 47 2.76 1.37 5.11
C PRO A 47 3.47 0.97 6.41
N SER A 48 3.26 1.73 7.47
CA SER A 48 3.79 1.36 8.78
C SER A 48 3.41 -0.09 9.07
N GLU A 49 4.25 -0.85 9.76
CA GLU A 49 4.01 -2.28 10.03
C GLU A 49 2.58 -2.55 10.55
N THR A 50 2.03 -1.60 11.31
CA THR A 50 0.64 -1.58 11.78
C THR A 50 -0.42 -1.51 10.67
N LYS A 51 -0.20 -0.74 9.61
CA LYS A 51 -1.09 -0.64 8.44
C LYS A 51 -1.05 -1.93 7.62
N ALA A 52 0.14 -2.48 7.39
CA ALA A 52 0.29 -3.73 6.66
C ALA A 52 -0.44 -4.88 7.38
N LYS A 53 -0.30 -4.96 8.70
CA LYS A 53 -0.99 -5.95 9.54
C LYS A 53 -2.51 -5.75 9.58
N ALA A 54 -2.99 -4.51 9.46
CA ALA A 54 -4.42 -4.21 9.35
C ALA A 54 -4.99 -4.72 8.02
N ILE A 55 -4.27 -4.46 6.92
CA ILE A 55 -4.68 -4.91 5.58
C ILE A 55 -4.68 -6.45 5.52
N GLU A 56 -3.67 -7.10 6.10
CA GLU A 56 -3.62 -8.57 6.21
C GLU A 56 -4.82 -9.13 6.98
N LYS A 57 -5.17 -8.54 8.13
CA LYS A 57 -6.38 -8.95 8.87
C LYS A 57 -7.66 -8.78 8.06
N VAL A 58 -7.77 -7.70 7.28
CA VAL A 58 -8.94 -7.49 6.42
C VAL A 58 -8.97 -8.55 5.31
N ASP A 59 -7.81 -8.91 4.75
CA ASP A 59 -7.70 -9.99 3.77
C ASP A 59 -8.10 -11.36 4.36
N ASP A 60 -7.71 -11.65 5.61
CA ASP A 60 -8.15 -12.85 6.33
C ASP A 60 -9.69 -12.89 6.48
N LEU A 61 -10.33 -11.75 6.72
CA LEU A 61 -11.79 -11.65 6.77
C LEU A 61 -12.41 -11.89 5.38
N LEU A 62 -11.79 -11.41 4.29
CA LEU A 62 -12.25 -11.73 2.93
C LEU A 62 -12.19 -13.23 2.67
N GLU A 63 -11.13 -13.91 3.15
CA GLU A 63 -11.01 -15.36 3.02
C GLU A 63 -12.08 -16.08 3.86
N LEU A 64 -12.31 -15.64 5.10
CA LEU A 64 -13.29 -16.25 5.98
C LEU A 64 -14.73 -16.12 5.45
N TYR A 65 -15.09 -14.94 4.92
CA TYR A 65 -16.47 -14.65 4.51
C TYR A 65 -16.78 -14.99 3.05
N MET A 66 -15.79 -14.84 2.15
CA MET A 66 -16.00 -15.05 0.70
C MET A 66 -15.13 -16.15 0.11
N GLY A 67 -14.13 -16.67 0.84
CA GLY A 67 -13.19 -17.67 0.32
C GLY A 67 -12.20 -17.11 -0.70
N ILE A 68 -11.99 -15.78 -0.71
CA ILE A 68 -11.06 -15.10 -1.62
C ILE A 68 -10.01 -14.31 -0.84
N ARG A 69 -8.82 -14.18 -1.42
CA ARG A 69 -7.79 -13.24 -0.95
C ARG A 69 -7.54 -12.20 -2.02
N ASP A 70 -7.75 -10.95 -1.67
CA ASP A 70 -7.60 -9.79 -2.54
C ASP A 70 -7.04 -8.61 -1.73
N ILE A 71 -5.72 -8.46 -1.79
CA ILE A 71 -4.98 -7.42 -1.07
C ILE A 71 -5.36 -6.02 -1.59
N ASP A 72 -5.70 -5.87 -2.87
CA ASP A 72 -6.09 -4.57 -3.43
C ASP A 72 -7.47 -4.15 -2.89
N LEU A 73 -8.40 -5.11 -2.77
CA LEU A 73 -9.70 -4.91 -2.13
C LEU A 73 -9.54 -4.61 -0.63
N ALA A 74 -8.75 -5.41 0.10
CA ALA A 74 -8.48 -5.20 1.52
C ALA A 74 -7.84 -3.83 1.79
N THR A 75 -6.93 -3.39 0.93
CA THR A 75 -6.33 -2.05 1.00
C THR A 75 -7.37 -0.96 0.81
N THR A 76 -8.27 -1.13 -0.18
CA THR A 76 -9.36 -0.18 -0.44
C THR A 76 -10.30 -0.07 0.77
N MET A 77 -10.65 -1.19 1.40
CA MET A 77 -11.47 -1.21 2.62
C MET A 77 -10.77 -0.53 3.81
N PHE A 78 -9.48 -0.83 4.00
CA PHE A 78 -8.68 -0.18 5.03
C PHE A 78 -8.64 1.34 4.83
N GLU A 79 -8.43 1.80 3.60
CA GLU A 79 -8.43 3.23 3.25
C GLU A 79 -9.79 3.89 3.45
N ALA A 80 -10.89 3.18 3.17
CA ALA A 80 -12.24 3.68 3.42
C ALA A 80 -12.51 3.89 4.92
N GLY A 81 -11.93 3.06 5.80
CA GLY A 81 -12.14 3.11 7.25
C GLY A 81 -11.08 3.88 8.06
N LYS A 82 -9.86 4.08 7.54
CA LYS A 82 -8.77 4.72 8.31
C LYS A 82 -9.10 6.15 8.74
N ASP A 83 -9.93 6.87 8.01
CA ASP A 83 -10.27 8.27 8.29
C ASP A 83 -11.65 8.45 8.95
N LYS A 84 -12.37 7.36 9.23
CA LYS A 84 -13.72 7.42 9.83
C LYS A 84 -13.66 7.42 11.35
N GLY A 85 -14.68 8.02 11.97
CA GLY A 85 -14.81 8.10 13.43
C GLY A 85 -15.83 7.12 14.03
N ASN A 86 -16.72 6.57 13.20
CA ASN A 86 -17.78 5.65 13.62
C ASN A 86 -18.04 4.58 12.55
N PRO A 87 -18.61 3.42 12.95
CA PRO A 87 -18.91 2.32 12.03
C PRO A 87 -19.95 2.69 10.96
N ASP A 88 -20.90 3.57 11.26
CA ASP A 88 -21.95 3.96 10.30
C ASP A 88 -21.36 4.74 9.11
N GLU A 89 -20.44 5.67 9.38
CA GLU A 89 -19.68 6.41 8.37
C GLU A 89 -18.78 5.48 7.54
N PHE A 90 -18.25 4.42 8.16
CA PHE A 90 -17.49 3.41 7.46
C PHE A 90 -18.38 2.58 6.53
N ALA A 91 -19.52 2.09 7.01
CA ALA A 91 -20.50 1.35 6.21
C ALA A 91 -20.96 2.18 5.00
N LEU A 92 -21.27 3.46 5.19
CA LEU A 92 -21.62 4.38 4.11
C LEU A 92 -20.50 4.56 3.08
N ALA A 93 -19.25 4.71 3.52
CA ALA A 93 -18.11 4.86 2.63
C ALA A 93 -17.80 3.56 1.85
N LEU A 94 -17.98 2.42 2.51
CA LEU A 94 -17.81 1.10 1.93
C LEU A 94 -18.92 0.81 0.92
N ASP A 95 -20.16 1.16 1.19
CA ASP A 95 -21.28 1.02 0.24
C ASP A 95 -21.09 1.92 -1.01
N GLN A 96 -20.58 3.14 -0.83
CA GLN A 96 -20.29 4.05 -1.95
C GLN A 96 -19.20 3.53 -2.90
N THR A 97 -18.25 2.73 -2.39
CA THR A 97 -17.11 2.24 -3.17
C THR A 97 -17.25 0.78 -3.60
N LEU A 98 -17.94 -0.02 -2.79
CA LEU A 98 -18.03 -1.47 -2.88
C LEU A 98 -19.46 -1.99 -2.63
N GLY A 99 -20.49 -1.17 -2.79
CA GLY A 99 -21.89 -1.57 -2.56
C GLY A 99 -22.35 -2.75 -3.43
N ASP A 100 -21.74 -2.93 -4.60
CA ASP A 100 -22.02 -4.08 -5.49
C ASP A 100 -21.68 -5.44 -4.86
N PHE A 101 -20.80 -5.47 -3.85
CA PHE A 101 -20.46 -6.69 -3.12
C PHE A 101 -21.51 -7.10 -2.09
N ALA A 102 -22.41 -6.18 -1.69
CA ALA A 102 -23.45 -6.41 -0.71
C ALA A 102 -22.94 -7.12 0.57
N PHE A 103 -21.87 -6.58 1.17
CA PHE A 103 -21.27 -7.16 2.37
C PHE A 103 -22.28 -7.24 3.53
N PRO A 104 -22.31 -8.35 4.28
CA PRO A 104 -23.17 -8.45 5.45
C PRO A 104 -22.69 -7.49 6.55
N ASP A 105 -23.62 -6.98 7.36
CA ASP A 105 -23.30 -6.03 8.43
C ASP A 105 -22.22 -6.57 9.40
N GLU A 106 -22.26 -7.86 9.70
CA GLU A 106 -21.27 -8.55 10.54
C GLU A 106 -19.84 -8.40 10.00
N PHE A 107 -19.66 -8.60 8.69
CA PHE A 107 -18.38 -8.42 8.02
C PHE A 107 -17.91 -6.96 8.11
N VAL A 108 -18.82 -6.01 7.89
CA VAL A 108 -18.49 -4.58 7.98
C VAL A 108 -18.04 -4.21 9.41
N PHE A 109 -18.69 -4.77 10.43
CA PHE A 109 -18.28 -4.57 11.83
C PHE A 109 -16.93 -5.21 12.14
N ASP A 110 -16.66 -6.42 11.65
CA ASP A 110 -15.38 -7.11 11.85
C ASP A 110 -14.21 -6.35 11.20
N VAL A 111 -14.40 -5.89 9.96
CA VAL A 111 -13.41 -5.08 9.24
C VAL A 111 -13.18 -3.76 9.96
N TRP A 112 -14.24 -3.10 10.41
CA TRP A 112 -14.13 -1.88 11.23
C TRP A 112 -13.34 -2.12 12.52
N GLY A 113 -13.60 -3.25 13.19
CA GLY A 113 -12.85 -3.70 14.37
C GLY A 113 -11.37 -3.89 14.08
N ALA A 114 -11.04 -4.61 13.00
CA ALA A 114 -9.67 -4.87 12.57
C ALA A 114 -8.88 -3.58 12.28
N ILE A 115 -9.52 -2.62 11.60
CA ILE A 115 -8.94 -1.29 11.33
C ILE A 115 -8.75 -0.51 12.64
N GLY A 116 -9.72 -0.57 13.55
CA GLY A 116 -9.67 0.08 14.86
C GLY A 116 -8.57 -0.49 15.78
N ASP A 117 -8.34 -1.80 15.75
CA ASP A 117 -7.28 -2.46 16.50
C ASP A 117 -5.89 -2.03 16.04
N ALA A 118 -5.71 -1.89 14.73
CA ALA A 118 -4.46 -1.39 14.16
C ALA A 118 -4.17 0.07 14.55
N LYS A 119 -5.22 0.91 14.70
CA LYS A 119 -5.09 2.28 15.20
C LYS A 119 -4.70 2.34 16.69
N ARG A 120 -5.20 1.40 17.50
CA ARG A 120 -4.93 1.35 18.96
C ARG A 120 -3.59 0.72 19.31
N GLY A 121 -2.85 0.19 18.35
CA GLY A 121 -1.60 -0.56 18.60
C GLY A 121 -1.83 -1.90 19.32
N GLY A 122 -3.06 -2.43 19.26
CA GLY A 122 -3.45 -3.68 19.92
C GLY A 122 -3.16 -4.91 19.06
N LEU A 123 -1.95 -5.00 18.52
CA LEU A 123 -1.56 -6.07 17.60
C LEU A 123 -0.12 -6.52 17.79
#